data_AF-A0AAV9FDC6-F1
#
_entry.id   AF-A0AAV9FDC6-F1
#
_cell.length_a   1.000
_cell.length_b   1.000
_cell.length_c   1.000
_cell.angle_alpha   90.00
_cell.angle_beta   90.00
_cell.angle_gamma   90.00
#
_symmetry.space_group_name_H-M   'P 1'
#
loop_
_entity.id
_entity.type
_entity.pdbx_description
1 polymer ?
#
loop_
_entity_poly.entity_id
_entity_poly.type
_entity_poly.pdbx_seq_one_letter_code
_entity_poly.pdbx_strand_id
1 'polypeptide(L)'
;MCAKRWHGRNRFNPSGMSTYAREYLHKAPASVLEGRGMESGAHVDIMGNVALIEDVLRVATGASGIDLGGDRIHSDVMKIFE
;
A
#
# COMPACT_ATOMS: atom_id res chain seq x y z
N MET A 1 9.24 8.96 3.74
CA MET A 1 8.11 8.04 3.50
C MET A 1 8.34 6.73 4.24
N CYS A 2 7.27 5.96 4.43
CA CYS A 2 7.25 4.69 5.17
C CYS A 2 8.09 3.57 4.53
N ALA A 3 8.53 3.73 3.28
CA ALA A 3 9.26 2.70 2.53
C ALA A 3 10.68 2.37 3.05
N LYS A 4 11.46 3.34 3.56
CA LYS A 4 12.82 3.06 4.10
C LYS A 4 12.98 3.50 5.55
N ARG A 5 12.59 4.74 5.86
CA ARG A 5 12.86 5.36 7.16
C ARG A 5 12.08 4.75 8.33
N TRP A 6 11.03 3.99 8.07
CA TRP A 6 10.23 3.34 9.11
C TRP A 6 10.70 1.90 9.42
N HIS A 7 11.63 1.34 8.64
CA HIS A 7 12.15 -0.01 8.89
C HIS A 7 13.09 -0.08 10.10
N GLY A 8 12.89 -1.10 10.91
CA GLY A 8 13.70 -1.39 12.09
C GLY A 8 13.54 -0.35 13.20
N ARG A 9 14.31 -0.52 14.28
CA ARG A 9 14.28 0.41 15.42
C ARG A 9 15.08 1.65 15.11
N ASN A 10 14.39 2.79 14.97
CA ASN A 10 15.03 4.07 14.63
C ASN A 10 14.17 5.26 15.15
N ARG A 11 14.58 6.50 14.86
CA ARG A 11 13.88 7.71 15.34
C ARG A 11 12.43 7.86 14.85
N PHE A 12 12.07 7.21 13.74
CA PHE A 12 10.73 7.21 13.14
C PHE A 12 9.92 5.95 13.49
N ASN A 13 10.58 4.89 13.98
CA ASN A 13 9.95 3.68 14.50
C ASN A 13 10.64 3.26 15.83
N PRO A 14 10.35 3.95 16.94
CA PRO A 14 11.01 3.70 18.23
C PRO A 14 10.72 2.31 18.81
N SER A 15 9.53 1.77 18.49
CA SER A 15 9.08 0.45 18.91
C SER A 15 9.69 -0.69 18.08
N GLY A 16 10.35 -0.38 16.97
CA GLY A 16 10.92 -1.39 16.07
C GLY A 16 9.87 -2.34 15.49
N MET A 17 8.63 -1.88 15.33
CA MET A 17 7.56 -2.70 14.75
C MET A 17 7.93 -3.09 13.32
N SER A 18 7.58 -4.30 12.91
CA SER A 18 7.69 -4.72 11.52
C SER A 18 6.80 -3.85 10.64
N THR A 19 7.39 -3.16 9.68
CA THR A 19 6.70 -2.26 8.74
C THR A 19 6.81 -2.80 7.33
N TYR A 20 5.75 -2.66 6.56
CA TYR A 20 5.69 -3.08 5.16
C TYR A 20 5.05 -1.96 4.32
N ALA A 21 5.63 -1.66 3.18
CA ALA A 21 5.11 -0.71 2.20
C ALA A 21 4.48 -1.48 1.03
N ARG A 22 3.17 -1.32 0.85
CA ARG A 22 2.39 -1.97 -0.20
C ARG A 22 1.80 -0.91 -1.12
N GLU A 23 2.20 -0.94 -2.39
CA GLU A 23 1.72 -0.03 -3.43
C GLU A 23 0.79 -0.74 -4.42
N TYR A 24 -0.25 -0.02 -4.82
CA TYR A 24 -1.24 -0.46 -5.80
C TYR A 24 -1.32 0.57 -6.91
N LEU A 25 -1.18 0.10 -8.15
CA LEU A 25 -1.28 0.97 -9.31
C LEU A 25 -2.71 1.48 -9.45
N HIS A 26 -2.84 2.81 -9.54
CA HIS A 26 -4.10 3.42 -9.96
C HIS A 26 -4.31 3.13 -11.44
N LYS A 27 -5.47 2.55 -11.78
CA LYS A 27 -5.96 2.50 -13.16
C LYS A 27 -7.24 3.32 -13.25
N ALA A 28 -7.23 4.29 -14.16
CA ALA A 28 -8.42 5.06 -14.46
C ALA A 28 -9.48 4.15 -15.11
N PRO A 29 -10.77 4.37 -14.81
CA PRO A 29 -11.86 3.63 -15.46
C PRO A 29 -11.78 3.82 -16.99
N ALA A 30 -12.02 2.75 -17.74
CA ALA A 30 -11.88 2.73 -19.19
C ALA A 30 -13.01 3.51 -19.90
N SER A 31 -14.12 3.76 -19.20
CA SER A 31 -15.23 4.57 -19.71
C SER A 31 -16.01 5.27 -18.60
N VAL A 32 -16.73 6.34 -18.94
CA VAL A 32 -17.64 7.05 -18.02
C VAL A 32 -18.74 6.12 -17.47
N LEU A 33 -19.14 5.09 -18.24
CA LEU A 33 -20.20 4.15 -17.86
C LEU A 33 -19.73 3.12 -16.83
N GLU A 34 -18.43 2.81 -16.79
CA GLU A 34 -17.81 1.93 -15.79
C GLU A 34 -17.78 2.56 -14.38
N GLY A 35 -18.08 3.86 -14.31
CA GLY A 35 -18.09 4.60 -13.06
C GLY A 35 -16.67 4.76 -12.51
N ARG A 36 -16.40 4.19 -11.33
CA ARG A 36 -15.15 4.41 -10.59
C ARG A 36 -14.06 3.38 -10.90
N GLY A 37 -14.40 2.20 -11.44
CA GLY A 37 -13.43 1.13 -11.75
C GLY A 37 -12.87 0.42 -10.49
N MET A 38 -12.58 -0.89 -10.59
CA MET A 38 -12.15 -1.73 -9.46
C MET A 38 -10.67 -1.57 -9.06
N GLU A 39 -9.89 -0.85 -9.86
CA GLU A 39 -8.46 -0.61 -9.63
C GLU A 39 -8.17 0.90 -9.44
N SER A 40 -9.21 1.70 -9.21
CA SER A 40 -9.06 3.14 -8.96
C SER A 40 -8.49 3.37 -7.55
N GLY A 41 -7.33 4.03 -7.50
CA GLY A 41 -6.76 4.62 -6.27
C GLY A 41 -6.77 6.16 -6.28
N ALA A 42 -7.84 6.81 -6.73
CA ALA A 42 -7.91 8.28 -6.80
C ALA A 42 -8.01 8.92 -5.40
N HIS A 43 -7.67 10.22 -5.29
CA HIS A 43 -7.53 10.96 -4.02
C HIS A 43 -8.73 10.84 -3.05
N VAL A 44 -9.97 10.70 -3.54
CA VAL A 44 -11.19 10.55 -2.72
C VAL A 44 -11.79 9.14 -2.77
N ASP A 45 -11.09 8.21 -3.40
CA ASP A 45 -11.55 6.85 -3.72
C ASP A 45 -10.38 5.86 -3.59
N ILE A 46 -9.54 6.05 -2.56
CA ILE A 46 -8.37 5.19 -2.34
C ILE A 46 -8.77 3.73 -2.08
N MET A 47 -9.93 3.54 -1.43
CA MET A 47 -10.59 2.26 -1.22
C MET A 47 -11.38 1.77 -2.46
N GLY A 48 -11.28 2.44 -3.61
CA GLY A 48 -11.81 1.92 -4.87
C GLY A 48 -10.98 0.78 -5.44
N ASN A 49 -9.73 0.63 -4.98
CA ASN A 49 -8.82 -0.41 -5.43
C ASN A 49 -9.05 -1.70 -4.64
N VAL A 50 -9.58 -2.74 -5.29
CA VAL A 50 -9.92 -4.03 -4.66
C VAL A 50 -8.71 -4.70 -4.01
N ALA A 51 -7.52 -4.60 -4.61
CA ALA A 51 -6.31 -5.20 -4.04
C ALA A 51 -5.88 -4.52 -2.73
N LEU A 52 -6.11 -3.21 -2.59
CA LEU A 52 -5.92 -2.52 -1.31
C LEU A 52 -6.94 -2.98 -0.27
N ILE A 53 -8.22 -3.06 -0.65
CA ILE A 53 -9.29 -3.51 0.25
C ILE A 53 -9.01 -4.92 0.76
N GLU A 54 -8.65 -5.84 -0.13
CA GLU A 54 -8.33 -7.23 0.20
C GLU A 54 -7.24 -7.31 1.28
N ASP A 55 -6.20 -6.51 1.13
CA ASP A 55 -5.11 -6.43 2.10
C ASP A 55 -5.58 -5.90 3.46
N VAL A 56 -6.36 -4.83 3.48
CA VAL A 56 -6.93 -4.26 4.72
C VAL A 56 -7.79 -5.31 5.43
N LEU A 57 -8.63 -6.02 4.68
CA LEU A 57 -9.46 -7.09 5.24
C LEU A 57 -8.61 -8.24 5.79
N ARG A 58 -7.57 -8.67 5.08
CA ARG A 58 -6.66 -9.72 5.55
C ARG A 58 -5.95 -9.30 6.84
N VAL A 59 -5.43 -8.08 6.92
CA VAL A 59 -4.83 -7.54 8.16
C VAL A 59 -5.86 -7.51 9.28
N ALA A 60 -7.08 -7.04 9.01
CA ALA A 60 -8.15 -7.01 10.00
C ALA A 60 -8.54 -8.40 10.52
N THR A 61 -8.37 -9.44 9.70
CA THR A 61 -8.55 -10.85 10.10
C THR A 61 -7.30 -11.50 10.72
N GLY A 62 -6.23 -10.75 10.93
CA GLY A 62 -5.02 -11.20 11.63
C GLY A 62 -3.86 -11.64 10.73
N ALA A 63 -3.93 -11.42 9.40
CA ALA A 63 -2.79 -11.66 8.53
C ALA A 63 -1.65 -10.67 8.84
N SER A 64 -0.42 -11.18 8.87
CA SER A 64 0.78 -10.35 9.00
C SER A 64 1.22 -9.80 7.64
N GLY A 65 2.12 -8.80 7.64
CA GLY A 65 2.72 -8.31 6.41
C GLY A 65 3.52 -9.37 5.64
N ILE A 66 3.99 -10.44 6.31
CA ILE A 66 4.67 -11.57 5.68
C ILE A 66 3.66 -12.43 4.91
N ASP A 67 2.49 -12.70 5.51
CA ASP A 67 1.41 -13.46 4.86
C ASP A 67 0.87 -12.73 3.61
N LEU A 68 1.02 -11.40 3.62
CA LEU A 68 0.71 -10.51 2.51
C LEU A 68 1.84 -10.39 1.48
N GLY A 69 2.95 -11.12 1.62
CA GLY A 69 4.05 -11.11 0.64
C GLY A 69 5.08 -9.99 0.84
N GLY A 70 5.03 -9.26 1.96
CA GLY A 70 6.02 -8.25 2.34
C GLY A 70 5.89 -6.93 1.58
N ASP A 71 7.02 -6.27 1.38
CA ASP A 71 7.08 -5.01 0.64
C ASP A 71 6.75 -5.21 -0.84
N ARG A 72 5.85 -4.37 -1.34
CA ARG A 72 5.47 -4.28 -2.76
C ARG A 72 5.58 -2.83 -3.19
N ILE A 73 6.72 -2.46 -3.76
CA ILE A 73 7.03 -1.09 -4.18
C ILE A 73 7.17 -1.08 -5.71
N HIS A 74 6.30 -0.34 -6.38
CA HIS A 74 6.34 -0.13 -7.84
C HIS A 74 6.98 1.21 -8.21
N SER A 75 6.88 2.19 -7.30
CA SER A 75 7.38 3.54 -7.51
C SER A 75 8.89 3.63 -7.30
N ASP A 76 9.47 4.70 -7.83
CA ASP A 76 10.88 5.04 -7.64
C ASP A 76 11.17 5.65 -6.26
N VAL A 77 10.26 5.53 -5.29
CA VAL A 77 10.39 6.13 -3.95
C VAL A 77 11.68 5.75 -3.24
N MET A 78 12.23 4.58 -3.54
CA MET A 78 13.49 4.11 -2.93
C MET A 78 14.69 4.96 -3.33
N LYS A 79 14.70 5.53 -4.55
CA LYS A 79 15.76 6.41 -5.06
C LYS A 79 15.86 7.73 -4.28
N ILE A 80 14.78 8.16 -3.64
CA ILE A 80 14.75 9.39 -2.83
C ILE A 80 15.58 9.23 -1.53
N PHE A 81 15.93 8.00 -1.16
CA PHE A 81 16.70 7.72 0.04
C PHE A 81 18.12 7.21 -0.23
N GLU A 82 18.57 7.23 -1.48
CA GLU A 82 19.99 7.13 -1.84
C GLU A 82 20.72 8.42 -1.46
#